data_AF-A0A5K1B854-F1
#
_entry.id   AF-A0A5K1B854-F1
#
_cell.length_a   1.000
_cell.length_b   1.000
_cell.length_c   1.000
_cell.angle_alpha   90.00
_cell.angle_beta   90.00
_cell.angle_gamma   90.00
#
_symmetry.space_group_name_H-M   'P 1'
#
loop_
_entity.id
_entity.type
_entity.pdbx_description
1 polymer ?
#
loop_
_entity_poly.entity_id
_entity_poly.type
_entity_poly.pdbx_seq_one_letter_code
_entity_poly.pdbx_strand_id
1 'polypeptide(L)' 'VGGWYHIYEQGLVYATVRGAAHMVPYAQPERALILFKSFLHDQPLPQNS' A
#
# COMPACT_ATOMS: atom_id res chain seq x y z
N VAL A 1 3.04 5.40 10.47
CA VAL A 1 2.90 5.78 9.04
C VAL A 1 3.78 4.90 8.15
N GLY A 2 3.17 4.06 7.31
CA GLY A 2 3.85 3.10 6.41
C GLY A 2 4.13 3.61 4.98
N GLY A 3 3.64 4.81 4.64
CA GLY A 3 3.66 5.39 3.30
C GLY A 3 2.46 6.33 3.13
N TRP A 4 2.11 6.61 1.88
CA TRP A 4 0.90 7.35 1.52
C TRP A 4 0.24 6.72 0.31
N TYR A 5 -1.04 7.00 0.09
CA TYR A 5 -1.75 6.59 -1.10
C TYR A 5 -2.68 7.70 -1.59
N HIS A 6 -3.01 7.66 -2.87
CA HIS A 6 -3.97 8.55 -3.51
C HIS A 6 -4.92 7.72 -4.35
N ILE A 7 -6.21 8.05 -4.27
CA ILE A 7 -7.27 7.44 -5.06
C ILE A 7 -7.60 8.42 -6.18
N TYR A 8 -7.42 7.99 -7.42
CA TYR A 8 -7.82 8.73 -8.59
C TYR A 8 -9.28 8.42 -8.95
N GLU A 9 -9.84 9.25 -9.83
CA GLU A 9 -11.12 8.96 -10.46
C GLU A 9 -11.08 7.60 -11.19
N GLN A 10 -12.23 6.98 -11.35
CA GLN A 10 -12.37 5.65 -11.97
C GLN A 10 -11.64 4.50 -11.24
N GLY A 11 -11.25 4.68 -9.97
CA GLY A 11 -10.86 3.59 -9.07
C GLY A 11 -9.38 3.18 -9.11
N LEU A 12 -8.51 3.95 -9.76
CA LEU A 12 -7.07 3.71 -9.69
C LEU A 12 -6.50 4.16 -8.33
N VAL A 13 -5.76 3.27 -7.66
CA VAL A 13 -5.05 3.59 -6.40
C VAL A 13 -3.55 3.59 -6.65
N TYR A 14 -2.88 4.70 -6.34
CA TYR A 14 -1.42 4.79 -6.29
C TYR A 14 -0.96 4.81 -4.83
N ALA A 15 -0.03 3.94 -4.47
CA ALA A 15 0.48 3.82 -3.11
C ALA A 15 2.01 3.79 -3.08
N THR A 16 2.60 4.41 -2.07
CA THR A 16 4.02 4.32 -1.75
C THR A 16 4.21 3.50 -0.47
N VAL A 17 5.33 2.79 -0.38
CA VAL A 17 5.74 2.08 0.84
C VAL A 17 7.03 2.70 1.35
N ARG A 18 6.96 3.40 2.48
CA ARG A 18 8.10 4.10 3.07
C ARG A 18 9.22 3.12 3.41
N GLY A 19 10.44 3.41 2.98
CA GLY A 19 11.62 2.58 3.26
C GLY A 19 11.66 1.27 2.48
N ALA A 20 10.81 1.10 1.46
CA ALA A 20 10.95 0.03 0.49
C ALA A 20 11.98 0.43 -0.58
N ALA A 21 12.71 -0.56 -1.10
CA ALA A 21 13.55 -0.44 -2.29
C ALA A 21 12.75 -0.81 -3.55
N HIS A 22 13.44 -1.05 -4.67
CA HIS A 22 12.81 -1.49 -5.92
C HIS A 22 11.95 -2.76 -5.73
N MET A 23 12.42 -3.71 -4.93
CA MET A 23 11.66 -4.90 -4.53
C MET A 23 10.95 -4.68 -3.20
N VAL A 24 9.71 -4.21 -3.25
CA VAL A 24 8.91 -3.88 -2.05
C VAL A 24 8.72 -5.08 -1.10
N PRO A 25 8.31 -6.28 -1.55
CA PRO A 25 8.11 -7.42 -0.64
C PRO A 25 9.40 -7.90 0.03
N TYR A 26 10.57 -7.66 -0.58
CA TYR A 26 11.86 -7.98 0.01
C TYR A 26 12.23 -6.99 1.11
N ALA A 27 12.11 -5.68 0.85
CA ALA A 27 12.55 -4.64 1.78
C ALA A 27 11.55 -4.37 2.92
N GLN A 28 10.25 -4.55 2.67
CA GLN A 28 9.16 -4.24 3.61
C GLN A 28 8.08 -5.33 3.57
N PRO A 29 8.40 -6.58 3.98
CA PRO A 29 7.53 -7.75 3.79
C PRO A 29 6.14 -7.60 4.43
N GLU A 30 6.08 -7.10 5.67
CA GLU A 30 4.81 -6.90 6.39
C GLU A 30 3.90 -5.89 5.68
N ARG A 31 4.47 -4.73 5.27
CA ARG A 31 3.71 -3.68 4.57
C ARG A 31 3.25 -4.13 3.20
N ALA A 32 4.07 -4.90 2.49
CA ALA A 32 3.70 -5.48 1.20
C ALA A 32 2.52 -6.45 1.34
N LEU A 33 2.51 -7.29 2.40
CA LEU A 33 1.40 -8.20 2.65
C LEU A 33 0.10 -7.46 2.98
N ILE A 34 0.16 -6.41 3.78
CA ILE A 34 -1.02 -5.57 4.09
C ILE A 34 -1.55 -4.94 2.80
N LEU A 35 -0.69 -4.31 2.00
CA LEU A 35 -1.08 -3.70 0.73
C LEU A 35 -1.71 -4.71 -0.23
N PHE A 36 -1.13 -5.91 -0.33
CA PHE A 36 -1.65 -6.97 -1.20
C PHE A 36 -3.00 -7.50 -0.72
N LYS A 37 -3.19 -7.70 0.59
CA LYS A 37 -4.48 -8.11 1.15
C LYS A 37 -5.56 -7.07 0.93
N SER A 38 -5.26 -5.79 1.17
CA SER A 38 -6.20 -4.69 0.91
C SER A 38 -6.64 -4.67 -0.56
N PHE A 39 -5.70 -4.85 -1.50
CA PHE A 39 -6.01 -4.94 -2.93
C PHE A 39 -6.95 -6.10 -3.26
N LEU A 40 -6.66 -7.32 -2.79
CA LEU A 40 -7.48 -8.50 -3.10
C LEU A 40 -8.90 -8.44 -2.52
N HIS A 41 -9.07 -7.75 -1.39
CA HIS A 41 -10.35 -7.64 -0.70
C HIS A 41 -11.13 -6.36 -1.03
N ASP A 42 -10.63 -5.53 -1.96
CA ASP A 42 -11.21 -4.22 -2.28
C ASP A 42 -11.40 -3.35 -1.02
N GLN A 43 -10.40 -3.39 -0.13
CA GLN A 43 -10.41 -2.64 1.13
C GLN A 43 -9.47 -1.43 1.04
N PRO A 44 -9.83 -0.28 1.64
CA PRO A 44 -8.93 0.86 1.71
C PRO A 44 -7.65 0.51 2.50
N LEU A 45 -6.53 1.13 2.11
CA LEU A 45 -5.30 1.01 2.88
C LEU A 45 -5.47 1.67 4.27
N PRO A 46 -4.85 1.12 5.34
CA PRO A 46 -4.98 1.69 6.67
C PRO A 46 -4.50 3.15 6.72
N GLN A 47 -5.37 4.06 7.14
CA GLN A 47 -4.99 5.43 7.49
C GLN A 47 -4.70 5.51 8.99
N ASN A 48 -3.65 6.24 9.35
CA ASN A 48 -3.41 6.59 10.74
C ASN A 48 -4.55 7.51 11.22
N SER A 49 -5.06 7.27 12.43
CA SER A 49 -5.82 8.26 13.21
C SER A 49 -4.98 9.51 13.47
#